data_AF-A0A425VYM1-F1
#
_entry.id   AF-A0A425VYM1-F1
#
_cell.length_a   1.000
_cell.length_b   1.000
_cell.length_c   1.000
_cell.angle_alpha   90.00
_cell.angle_beta   90.00
_cell.angle_gamma   90.00
#
_symmetry.space_group_name_H-M   'P 1'
#
loop_
_entity.id
_entity.type
_entity.pdbx_description
1 polymer ?
#
loop_
_entity_poly.entity_id
_entity_poly.type
_entity_poly.pdbx_seq_one_letter_code
_entity_poly.pdbx_strand_id
1 'polypeptide(L)'
;MADEKSEDPCKKFGMYLAHVGVNAESDEDVEKIVGDFHRLMGLARLEYAPASVFASDFIEVMKPGKGRGTKGHLGFHVDDIDAAEKWFEDRGFKINESSRVLRDGKTYLVYFQEEIAGFAIHLTVQK
;
A
#
# COMPACT_ATOMS: atom_id res chain seq x y z
N MET A 1 -6.12 -30.02 -10.51
CA MET A 1 -4.73 -29.59 -10.80
C MET A 1 -4.10 -29.23 -9.48
N ALA A 2 -2.80 -29.52 -9.33
CA ALA A 2 -2.15 -29.82 -8.06
C ALA A 2 -2.48 -28.85 -6.90
N ASP A 3 -2.83 -29.46 -5.77
CA ASP A 3 -2.88 -28.88 -4.43
C ASP A 3 -1.43 -28.58 -3.99
N GLU A 4 -0.82 -27.56 -4.59
CA GLU A 4 0.37 -26.94 -3.99
C GLU A 4 -0.12 -26.23 -2.73
N LYS A 5 0.32 -26.71 -1.56
CA LYS A 5 0.25 -25.91 -0.34
C LYS A 5 0.96 -24.59 -0.63
N SER A 6 0.21 -23.56 -1.01
CA SER A 6 0.76 -22.23 -1.20
C SER A 6 1.36 -21.84 0.14
N GLU A 7 2.68 -21.65 0.18
CA GLU A 7 3.35 -21.17 1.39
C GLU A 7 2.64 -19.90 1.86
N ASP A 8 2.28 -19.85 3.14
CA ASP A 8 1.59 -18.71 3.75
C ASP A 8 2.52 -17.48 3.73
N PRO A 9 2.23 -16.45 2.90
CA PRO A 9 3.11 -15.29 2.76
C PRO A 9 3.23 -14.48 4.06
N CYS A 10 2.21 -14.52 4.93
CA CYS A 10 2.26 -13.87 6.24
C CYS A 10 3.38 -14.45 7.11
N LYS A 11 3.57 -15.77 7.06
CA LYS A 11 4.66 -16.45 7.79
C LYS A 11 5.99 -16.33 7.06
N LYS A 12 5.98 -16.37 5.73
CA LYS A 12 7.19 -16.42 4.92
C LYS A 12 7.92 -15.08 4.86
N PHE A 13 7.17 -13.98 4.78
CA PHE A 13 7.72 -12.64 4.54
C PHE A 13 7.37 -11.65 5.66
N GLY A 14 6.83 -12.13 6.78
CA GLY A 14 6.26 -11.24 7.80
C GLY A 14 5.11 -10.39 7.26
N MET A 15 4.38 -10.91 6.26
CA MET A 15 3.43 -10.10 5.50
C MET A 15 2.19 -9.75 6.33
N TYR A 16 1.81 -8.47 6.33
CA TYR A 16 0.55 -7.99 6.89
C TYR A 16 0.07 -6.74 6.16
N LEU A 17 -1.22 -6.41 6.28
CA LEU A 17 -1.76 -5.16 5.75
C LEU A 17 -1.26 -4.00 6.61
N ALA A 18 -0.33 -3.20 6.08
CA ALA A 18 0.24 -2.05 6.76
C ALA A 18 -0.72 -0.85 6.76
N HIS A 19 -1.35 -0.58 5.61
CA HIS A 19 -2.30 0.52 5.48
C HIS A 19 -3.30 0.31 4.34
N VAL A 20 -4.42 1.01 4.45
CA VAL A 20 -5.39 1.22 3.36
C VAL A 20 -5.23 2.63 2.83
N GLY A 21 -5.01 2.74 1.53
CA GLY A 21 -4.97 3.98 0.77
C GLY A 21 -6.37 4.40 0.32
N VAL A 22 -6.70 5.67 0.53
CA VAL A 22 -7.92 6.33 0.06
C VAL A 22 -7.51 7.49 -0.86
N ASN A 23 -8.04 7.52 -2.08
CA ASN A 23 -7.73 8.57 -3.03
C ASN A 23 -8.74 9.72 -2.87
N ALA A 24 -8.26 10.91 -2.48
CA ALA A 24 -9.09 12.10 -2.38
C ALA A 24 -9.24 12.82 -3.73
N GLU A 25 -10.39 13.47 -3.92
CA GLU A 25 -10.70 14.19 -5.17
C GLU A 25 -10.12 15.62 -5.20
N SER A 26 -10.00 16.26 -4.03
CA SER A 26 -9.41 17.59 -3.85
C SER A 26 -8.62 17.69 -2.55
N ASP A 27 -7.87 18.78 -2.35
CA ASP A 27 -7.18 19.03 -1.08
C ASP A 27 -8.19 19.26 0.07
N GLU A 28 -9.35 19.86 -0.19
CA GLU A 28 -10.43 19.96 0.79
C GLU A 28 -11.00 18.57 1.15
N ASP A 29 -11.09 17.65 0.19
CA ASP A 29 -11.54 16.29 0.42
C ASP A 29 -10.56 15.49 1.29
N VAL A 30 -9.25 15.73 1.14
CA VAL A 30 -8.23 15.15 2.04
C VAL A 30 -8.53 15.51 3.49
N GLU A 31 -8.71 16.79 3.79
CA GLU A 31 -8.96 17.26 5.15
C GLU A 31 -10.33 16.79 5.66
N LYS A 32 -11.33 16.70 4.78
CA LYS A 32 -12.64 16.13 5.14
C LYS A 32 -12.53 14.66 5.55
N ILE A 33 -11.85 13.82 4.76
CA ILE A 33 -11.71 12.39 5.04
C ILE A 33 -10.97 12.17 6.36
N VAL A 34 -9.82 12.82 6.55
CA VAL A 34 -9.04 12.72 7.80
C VAL A 34 -9.83 13.24 9.00
N GLY A 35 -10.53 14.36 8.84
CA GLY A 35 -11.40 14.93 9.86
C GLY A 35 -12.57 14.02 10.24
N ASP A 36 -13.17 13.33 9.27
CA ASP A 36 -14.23 12.36 9.51
C ASP A 36 -13.73 11.14 10.31
N PHE A 37 -12.55 10.60 9.99
CA PHE A 37 -11.93 9.54 10.78
C PHE A 37 -11.55 10.00 12.19
N HIS A 38 -11.02 11.21 12.32
CA HIS A 38 -10.74 11.80 13.63
C HIS A 38 -12.02 11.93 14.47
N ARG A 39 -13.09 12.48 13.90
CA ARG A 39 -14.36 12.68 14.61
C ARG A 39 -15.05 11.37 14.98
N LEU A 40 -15.03 10.38 14.08
CA LEU A 40 -15.72 9.10 14.30
C LEU A 40 -14.94 8.18 15.24
N MET A 41 -13.62 8.12 15.11
CA MET A 41 -12.79 7.09 15.73
C MET A 41 -11.68 7.65 16.64
N GLY A 42 -11.45 8.97 16.65
CA GLY A 42 -10.40 9.61 17.44
C GLY A 42 -8.99 9.46 16.85
N LEU A 43 -8.85 9.08 15.58
CA LEU A 43 -7.54 8.86 14.96
C LEU A 43 -6.78 10.17 14.79
N ALA A 44 -5.45 10.14 15.01
CA ALA A 44 -4.60 11.32 14.88
C ALA A 44 -4.30 11.64 13.40
N ARG A 45 -4.27 12.92 13.04
CA ARG A 45 -3.76 13.39 11.73
C ARG A 45 -2.24 13.36 11.74
N LEU A 46 -1.63 12.64 10.80
CA LEU A 46 -0.18 12.53 10.66
C LEU A 46 0.22 12.87 9.22
N GLU A 47 1.38 13.51 9.03
CA GLU A 47 1.88 13.86 7.69
C GLU A 47 3.37 13.53 7.63
N TYR A 48 3.69 12.44 6.95
CA TYR A 48 5.06 11.92 6.85
C TYR A 48 5.74 12.30 5.54
N ALA A 49 4.96 12.57 4.49
CA ALA A 49 5.46 12.88 3.16
C ALA A 49 4.50 13.83 2.43
N PRO A 50 4.97 14.62 1.46
CA PRO A 50 4.14 15.60 0.77
C PRO A 50 2.94 15.01 -0.01
N ALA A 51 2.98 13.72 -0.37
CA ALA A 51 2.04 13.09 -1.28
C ALA A 51 0.72 12.64 -0.61
N SER A 52 0.69 12.54 0.71
CA SER A 52 -0.44 11.98 1.45
C SER A 52 -0.52 12.53 2.88
N VAL A 53 -1.71 12.41 3.48
CA VAL A 53 -1.97 12.67 4.90
C VAL A 53 -2.55 11.40 5.48
N PHE A 54 -2.17 11.03 6.70
CA PHE A 54 -2.67 9.83 7.34
C PHE A 54 -3.66 10.16 8.47
N ALA A 55 -4.64 9.27 8.64
CA ALA A 55 -5.43 9.14 9.87
C ALA A 55 -4.97 7.87 10.61
N SER A 56 -4.27 8.04 11.75
CA SER A 56 -3.39 7.02 12.33
C SER A 56 -2.21 6.71 11.40
N ASP A 57 -1.61 5.54 11.56
CA ASP A 57 -0.59 4.92 10.73
C ASP A 57 -1.15 4.04 9.60
N PHE A 58 -2.41 3.59 9.70
CA PHE A 58 -2.99 2.59 8.79
C PHE A 58 -4.04 3.11 7.80
N ILE A 59 -4.43 4.39 7.84
CA ILE A 59 -5.29 5.01 6.81
C ILE A 59 -4.50 6.11 6.11
N GLU A 60 -4.07 5.85 4.88
CA GLU A 60 -3.35 6.82 4.05
C GLU A 60 -4.33 7.52 3.11
N VAL A 61 -4.50 8.83 3.24
CA VAL A 61 -5.30 9.64 2.32
C VAL A 61 -4.38 10.30 1.31
N MET A 62 -4.43 9.83 0.07
CA MET A 62 -3.62 10.32 -1.03
C MET A 62 -4.14 11.65 -1.54
N LYS A 63 -3.24 12.63 -1.73
CA LYS A 63 -3.58 13.91 -2.35
C LYS A 63 -3.99 13.70 -3.83
N PRO A 64 -4.78 14.62 -4.41
CA PRO A 64 -5.32 14.47 -5.77
C PRO A 64 -4.25 14.15 -6.81
N GLY A 65 -4.49 13.12 -7.62
CA GLY A 65 -3.57 12.66 -8.67
C GLY A 65 -2.27 12.01 -8.18
N LYS A 66 -2.09 11.80 -6.86
CA LYS A 66 -0.93 11.07 -6.30
C LYS A 66 -1.22 9.61 -5.98
N GLY A 67 -2.50 9.28 -5.78
CA GLY A 67 -2.96 7.93 -5.49
C GLY A 67 -2.94 6.97 -6.68
N ARG A 68 -3.07 5.69 -6.37
CA ARG A 68 -3.22 4.61 -7.36
C ARG A 68 -4.46 3.79 -7.01
N GLY A 69 -4.94 3.03 -7.99
CA GLY A 69 -6.11 2.18 -7.81
C GLY A 69 -7.42 2.91 -8.03
N THR A 70 -8.40 2.21 -8.61
CA THR A 70 -9.76 2.74 -8.82
C THR A 70 -10.45 3.10 -7.50
N LYS A 71 -10.19 2.35 -6.43
CA LYS A 71 -10.77 2.50 -5.08
C LYS A 71 -9.73 2.84 -4.01
N GLY A 72 -8.53 3.24 -4.43
CA GLY A 72 -7.37 3.37 -3.55
C GLY A 72 -6.46 2.15 -3.59
N HIS A 73 -5.63 1.97 -2.55
CA HIS A 73 -4.62 0.92 -2.52
C HIS A 73 -4.60 0.12 -1.22
N LEU A 74 -4.05 -1.08 -1.28
CA LEU A 74 -3.74 -1.90 -0.11
C LEU A 74 -2.22 -2.06 -0.04
N GLY A 75 -1.62 -1.50 1.00
CA GLY A 75 -0.18 -1.60 1.26
C GLY A 75 0.12 -2.75 2.18
N PHE A 76 0.87 -3.73 1.68
CA PHE A 76 1.31 -4.88 2.47
C PHE A 76 2.75 -4.70 2.90
N HIS A 77 2.99 -4.74 4.22
CA HIS A 77 4.33 -4.86 4.74
C HIS A 77 4.93 -6.20 4.33
N VAL A 78 6.22 -6.24 4.03
CA VAL A 78 7.06 -7.46 3.99
C VAL A 78 8.45 -7.14 4.53
N ASP A 79 9.10 -8.13 5.13
CA ASP A 79 10.46 -7.99 5.69
C ASP A 79 11.53 -7.79 4.60
N ASP A 80 11.30 -8.33 3.40
CA ASP A 80 12.19 -8.27 2.24
C ASP A 80 11.36 -8.21 0.94
N ILE A 81 11.31 -7.02 0.32
CA ILE A 81 10.54 -6.81 -0.91
C ILE A 81 11.12 -7.61 -2.07
N ASP A 82 12.44 -7.67 -2.22
CA ASP A 82 13.06 -8.32 -3.39
C ASP A 82 12.78 -9.83 -3.37
N ALA A 83 12.81 -10.45 -2.18
CA ALA A 83 12.44 -11.85 -2.00
C ALA A 83 10.94 -12.11 -2.21
N ALA A 84 10.07 -11.23 -1.70
CA ALA A 84 8.62 -11.34 -1.87
C ALA A 84 8.21 -11.15 -3.33
N GLU A 85 8.74 -10.11 -3.99
CA GLU A 85 8.55 -9.80 -5.40
C GLU A 85 8.83 -11.02 -6.27
N LYS A 86 10.01 -11.61 -6.15
CA LYS A 86 10.38 -12.81 -6.91
C LYS A 86 9.37 -13.96 -6.70
N TRP A 87 8.91 -14.15 -5.48
CA TRP A 87 7.93 -15.20 -5.15
C TRP A 87 6.57 -14.95 -5.82
N PHE A 88 6.14 -13.69 -5.93
CA PHE A 88 4.92 -13.31 -6.65
C PHE A 88 5.10 -13.40 -8.17
N GLU A 89 6.26 -13.01 -8.70
CA GLU A 89 6.59 -13.15 -10.13
C GLU A 89 6.62 -14.61 -10.59
N ASP A 90 7.21 -15.50 -9.80
CA ASP A 90 7.21 -16.94 -10.04
C ASP A 90 5.77 -17.52 -10.07
N ARG A 91 4.78 -16.79 -9.52
CA ARG A 91 3.34 -17.11 -9.54
C ARG A 91 2.55 -16.36 -10.61
N GLY A 92 3.22 -15.61 -11.48
CA GLY A 92 2.63 -14.93 -12.63
C GLY A 92 2.16 -13.50 -12.39
N PHE A 93 2.37 -12.95 -11.19
CA PHE A 93 2.07 -11.53 -10.93
C PHE A 93 3.18 -10.64 -11.45
N LYS A 94 2.83 -9.50 -12.06
CA LYS A 94 3.81 -8.58 -12.65
C LYS A 94 4.00 -7.35 -11.79
N ILE A 95 5.24 -6.93 -11.65
CA ILE A 95 5.60 -5.68 -10.98
C ILE A 95 5.47 -4.50 -11.93
N ASN A 96 4.96 -3.39 -11.40
CA ASN A 96 5.00 -2.11 -12.06
C ASN A 96 6.30 -1.38 -11.67
N GLU A 97 7.38 -1.63 -12.39
CA GLU A 97 8.69 -1.02 -12.11
C GLU A 97 8.67 0.51 -12.05
N SER A 98 7.80 1.15 -12.83
CA SER A 98 7.66 2.62 -12.81
C SER A 98 7.15 3.18 -11.47
N SER A 99 6.61 2.31 -10.61
CA SER A 99 6.14 2.67 -9.27
C SER A 99 7.19 2.50 -8.18
N ARG A 100 8.35 1.89 -8.49
CA ARG A 100 9.37 1.56 -7.49
C ARG A 100 9.92 2.82 -6.85
N VAL A 101 9.90 2.87 -5.52
CA VAL A 101 10.54 3.91 -4.74
C VAL A 101 11.72 3.31 -4.01
N LEU A 102 12.88 3.94 -4.14
CA LEU A 102 14.09 3.53 -3.42
C LEU A 102 14.32 4.45 -2.21
N ARG A 103 14.82 3.86 -1.12
CA ARG A 103 15.43 4.58 0.00
C ARG A 103 16.76 3.92 0.32
N ASP A 104 17.82 4.72 0.42
CA ASP A 104 19.19 4.25 0.67
C ASP A 104 19.63 3.10 -0.26
N GLY A 105 19.22 3.17 -1.53
CA GLY A 105 19.56 2.17 -2.55
C GLY A 105 18.77 0.86 -2.47
N LYS A 106 17.81 0.73 -1.55
CA LYS A 106 16.94 -0.45 -1.40
C LYS A 106 15.50 -0.11 -1.78
N THR A 107 14.75 -1.11 -2.27
CA THR A 107 13.31 -0.96 -2.53
C THR A 107 12.59 -0.63 -1.22
N TYR A 108 11.91 0.51 -1.20
CA TYR A 108 11.07 0.94 -0.07
C TYR A 108 9.61 0.55 -0.29
N LEU A 109 9.10 0.75 -1.51
CA LEU A 109 7.79 0.25 -1.93
C LEU A 109 7.75 0.00 -3.44
N VAL A 110 6.87 -0.89 -3.87
CA VAL A 110 6.59 -1.17 -5.29
C VAL A 110 5.19 -1.75 -5.48
N TYR A 111 4.49 -1.34 -6.55
CA TYR A 111 3.15 -1.80 -6.90
C TYR A 111 3.19 -2.96 -7.88
N PHE A 112 2.16 -3.81 -7.82
CA PHE A 112 1.82 -4.73 -8.91
C PHE A 112 1.16 -3.98 -10.08
N GLN A 113 1.19 -4.57 -11.28
CA GLN A 113 0.51 -4.01 -12.46
C GLN A 113 -1.01 -4.15 -12.38
N GLU A 114 -1.49 -5.24 -11.77
CA GLU A 114 -2.92 -5.55 -11.69
C GLU A 114 -3.56 -4.96 -10.43
N GLU A 115 -4.82 -4.53 -10.56
CA GLU A 115 -5.67 -4.22 -9.42
C GLU A 115 -6.47 -5.45 -8.99
N ILE A 116 -6.71 -5.59 -7.68
CA ILE A 116 -7.64 -6.58 -7.14
C ILE A 116 -8.90 -5.85 -6.69
N ALA A 117 -10.04 -6.16 -7.32
CA ALA A 117 -11.35 -5.56 -7.01
C ALA A 117 -11.41 -4.02 -7.07
N GLY A 118 -10.50 -3.41 -7.84
CA GLY A 118 -10.34 -1.96 -7.96
C GLY A 118 -9.31 -1.35 -7.01
N PHE A 119 -8.63 -2.15 -6.18
CA PHE A 119 -7.53 -1.68 -5.35
C PHE A 119 -6.20 -1.95 -6.01
N ALA A 120 -5.34 -0.93 -6.08
CA ALA A 120 -3.94 -1.15 -6.41
C ALA A 120 -3.24 -1.85 -5.22
N ILE A 121 -2.39 -2.83 -5.51
CA ILE A 121 -1.70 -3.61 -4.47
C ILE A 121 -0.22 -3.24 -4.51
N HIS A 122 0.37 -2.96 -3.35
CA HIS A 122 1.80 -2.70 -3.24
C HIS A 122 2.44 -3.40 -2.05
N LEU A 123 3.73 -3.69 -2.21
CA LEU A 123 4.60 -4.16 -1.15
C LEU A 123 5.39 -2.98 -0.60
N THR A 124 5.60 -2.95 0.71
CA THR A 124 6.38 -1.92 1.39
C THR A 124 7.17 -2.52 2.55
N VAL A 125 8.28 -1.90 2.94
CA VAL A 125 8.97 -2.19 4.21
C VAL A 125 8.52 -1.26 5.34
N GLN A 126 7.60 -0.33 5.06
CA GLN A 126 6.97 0.51 6.08
C GLN A 126 6.19 -0.38 7.05
N LYS A 127 6.46 -0.22 8.34
CA LYS A 127 5.74 -0.94 9.39
C LYS A 127 4.46 -0.25 9.78
#